data_AF-A0A525VMD5-F1
#
_entry.id   AF-A0A525VMD5-F1
#
_cell.length_a   1.000
_cell.length_b   1.000
_cell.length_c   1.000
_cell.angle_alpha   90.00
_cell.angle_beta   90.00
_cell.angle_gamma   90.00
#
_symmetry.space_group_name_H-M   'P 1'
#
loop_
_entity.id
_entity.type
_entity.pdbx_description
1 polymer ?
#
loop_
_entity_poly.entity_id
_entity_poly.type
_entity_poly.pdbx_seq_one_letter_code
_entity_poly.pdbx_strand_id
1 'polypeptide(L)'
;MAMKETAMQRIREAPSAPGRETFIPPTLLPICCTCGLIRDDTRFSPGRELWITQRTYRKTHGMNPADLALSHTYCPTCFRKVEETMRQDFKEREPMP
;
A
#
# COMPACT_ATOMS: atom_id res chain seq x y z
N MET A 1 -9.26 64.75 -27.25
CA MET A 1 -8.10 63.92 -26.82
C MET A 1 -8.55 63.18 -25.56
N ALA A 2 -9.01 61.94 -25.72
CA ALA A 2 -8.26 60.69 -25.60
C ALA A 2 -8.53 60.06 -24.22
N MET A 3 -9.48 59.13 -24.21
CA MET A 3 -9.87 58.27 -23.08
C MET A 3 -8.76 57.24 -22.81
N LYS A 4 -8.45 56.98 -21.53
CA LYS A 4 -7.73 55.77 -21.06
C LYS A 4 -8.05 55.56 -19.58
N GLU A 5 -8.30 54.39 -19.02
CA GLU A 5 -8.58 53.03 -19.49
C GLU A 5 -8.85 52.26 -18.19
N THR A 6 -10.08 51.84 -17.92
CA THR A 6 -10.42 51.07 -16.71
C THR A 6 -10.21 49.60 -17.02
N ALA A 7 -9.17 49.00 -16.43
CA ALA A 7 -8.82 47.59 -16.64
C ALA A 7 -9.86 46.66 -15.96
N MET A 8 -10.75 46.11 -16.78
CA MET A 8 -11.72 45.07 -16.43
C MET A 8 -11.00 43.71 -16.44
N GLN A 9 -10.74 43.13 -15.26
CA GLN A 9 -10.12 41.81 -15.13
C GLN A 9 -11.14 40.72 -15.49
N ARG A 10 -10.97 40.09 -16.66
CA ARG A 10 -11.65 38.85 -17.02
C ARG A 10 -11.04 37.69 -16.25
N ILE A 11 -11.81 37.08 -15.36
CA ILE A 11 -11.52 35.77 -14.78
C ILE A 11 -11.59 34.76 -15.93
N ARG A 12 -10.45 34.15 -16.29
CA ARG A 12 -10.43 33.04 -17.24
C ARG A 12 -10.76 31.75 -16.48
N GLU A 13 -11.86 31.10 -16.84
CA GLU A 13 -12.19 29.75 -16.41
C GLU A 13 -11.13 28.77 -16.88
N ALA A 14 -10.65 27.91 -15.97
CA ALA A 14 -9.78 26.80 -16.30
C ALA A 14 -10.63 25.59 -16.72
N PRO A 15 -10.29 24.85 -17.80
CA PRO A 15 -11.01 23.65 -18.18
C PRO A 15 -10.83 22.56 -17.12
N SER A 16 -11.94 22.08 -16.57
CA SER A 16 -12.02 20.90 -15.72
C SER A 16 -11.61 19.65 -16.51
N ALA A 17 -10.37 19.20 -16.30
CA ALA A 17 -9.92 17.91 -16.79
C ALA A 17 -10.66 16.78 -16.03
N PRO A 18 -11.07 15.68 -16.71
CA PRO A 18 -11.66 14.54 -16.03
C PRO A 18 -10.61 13.94 -15.09
N GLY A 19 -11.04 13.66 -13.85
CA GLY A 19 -10.21 13.09 -12.80
C GLY A 19 -9.55 11.79 -13.27
N ARG A 20 -8.30 11.91 -13.73
CA ARG A 20 -7.38 10.79 -13.77
C ARG A 20 -7.02 10.50 -12.31
N GLU A 21 -7.69 9.50 -11.74
CA GLU A 21 -7.25 8.85 -10.51
C GLU A 21 -5.77 8.52 -10.72
N THR A 22 -4.90 9.31 -10.12
CA THR A 22 -3.46 9.12 -10.24
C THR A 22 -3.18 7.91 -9.37
N PHE A 23 -2.91 6.76 -9.99
CA PHE A 23 -2.41 5.60 -9.27
C PHE A 23 -1.08 6.01 -8.64
N ILE A 24 -1.13 6.42 -7.37
CA ILE A 24 0.06 6.62 -6.56
C ILE A 24 0.48 5.20 -6.19
N PRO A 25 1.54 4.63 -6.79
CA PRO A 25 2.02 3.33 -6.37
C PRO A 25 2.27 3.38 -4.87
N PRO A 26 1.88 2.34 -4.09
CA PRO A 26 2.16 2.31 -2.67
C PRO A 26 3.65 2.58 -2.48
N THR A 27 3.99 3.71 -1.87
CA THR A 27 5.38 4.06 -1.54
C THR A 27 5.99 3.05 -0.57
N LEU A 28 5.15 2.23 0.06
CA LEU A 28 5.51 1.17 0.97
C LEU A 28 4.95 -0.18 0.50
N LEU A 29 5.82 -1.15 0.30
CA LEU A 29 5.48 -2.51 -0.10
C LEU A 29 5.38 -3.43 1.13
N PRO A 30 4.20 -3.98 1.45
CA PRO A 30 4.05 -4.84 2.62
C PRO A 30 4.76 -6.19 2.43
N ILE A 31 5.64 -6.54 3.36
CA ILE A 31 6.35 -7.81 3.40
C ILE A 31 6.08 -8.56 4.71
N CYS A 32 5.88 -9.87 4.62
CA CYS A 32 5.72 -10.71 5.79
C CYS A 32 7.06 -10.91 6.50
N CYS A 33 7.16 -10.52 7.77
CA CYS A 33 8.37 -10.66 8.58
C CYS A 33 8.81 -12.11 8.80
N THR A 34 7.89 -13.07 8.66
CA THR A 34 8.16 -14.49 8.93
C THR A 34 8.56 -15.24 7.67
N CYS A 35 7.86 -15.04 6.55
CA CYS A 35 8.05 -15.85 5.33
C CYS A 35 8.52 -15.05 4.10
N GLY A 36 8.64 -13.73 4.21
CA GLY A 36 9.15 -12.86 3.13
C GLY A 36 8.22 -12.73 1.92
N LEU A 37 6.98 -13.24 2.00
CA LEU A 37 5.97 -12.99 0.98
C LEU A 37 5.55 -11.52 0.98
N ILE A 38 5.27 -11.00 -0.20
CA ILE A 38 4.85 -9.61 -0.44
C ILE A 38 3.37 -9.58 -0.72
N ARG A 39 2.65 -8.61 -0.12
CA ARG A 39 1.26 -8.35 -0.46
C ARG A 39 1.20 -7.51 -1.74
N ASP A 40 0.63 -8.06 -2.81
CA ASP A 40 0.50 -7.37 -4.08
C ASP A 40 -0.77 -6.50 -4.10
N ASP A 41 -0.66 -5.31 -3.52
CA ASP A 41 -1.76 -4.33 -3.44
C ASP A 41 -2.05 -3.63 -4.79
N THR A 42 -1.21 -3.84 -5.82
CA THR A 42 -1.42 -3.25 -7.15
C THR A 42 -2.54 -3.95 -7.93
N ARG A 43 -2.80 -5.21 -7.60
CA ARG A 43 -3.89 -6.00 -8.17
C ARG A 43 -5.08 -5.85 -7.25
N PHE A 44 -5.92 -4.84 -7.52
CA PHE A 44 -7.26 -4.76 -6.95
C PHE A 44 -8.13 -5.90 -7.50
N SER A 45 -7.91 -7.12 -7.01
CA SER A 45 -8.85 -8.23 -7.16
C SER A 45 -9.75 -8.27 -5.93
N PRO A 46 -11.06 -7.97 -6.05
CA PRO A 46 -11.95 -7.96 -4.90
C PRO A 46 -11.95 -9.34 -4.23
N GLY A 47 -11.65 -9.34 -2.92
CA GLY A 47 -11.78 -10.53 -2.06
C GLY A 47 -10.58 -11.46 -1.94
N ARG A 48 -9.41 -11.14 -2.53
CA ARG A 48 -8.18 -11.93 -2.30
C ARG A 48 -6.97 -11.02 -2.10
N GLU A 49 -6.53 -10.90 -0.85
CA GLU A 49 -5.17 -10.41 -0.56
C GLU A 49 -4.16 -11.41 -1.15
N LEU A 50 -3.48 -11.01 -2.23
CA LEU A 50 -2.56 -11.88 -2.92
C LEU A 50 -1.15 -11.72 -2.34
N TRP A 51 -0.77 -12.65 -1.46
CA TRP A 51 0.59 -12.77 -0.94
C TRP A 51 1.44 -13.59 -1.90
N ILE A 52 2.44 -12.98 -2.52
CA ILE A 52 3.28 -13.58 -3.56
C ILE A 52 4.76 -13.59 -3.19
N THR A 53 5.54 -14.43 -3.87
CA THR A 53 7.00 -14.42 -3.71
C THR A 53 7.61 -13.17 -4.34
N GLN A 54 8.78 -12.76 -3.85
CA GLN A 54 9.56 -11.66 -4.45
C GLN A 54 9.88 -11.91 -5.93
N ARG A 55 10.14 -13.17 -6.30
CA ARG A 55 10.36 -13.58 -7.69
C ARG A 55 9.12 -13.33 -8.55
N THR A 56 7.94 -13.71 -8.04
CA THR A 56 6.67 -13.48 -8.72
C THR A 56 6.41 -11.98 -8.86
N TYR A 57 6.64 -11.21 -7.78
CA TYR A 57 6.49 -9.75 -7.81
C TYR A 57 7.38 -9.12 -8.89
N ARG A 58 8.68 -9.47 -8.92
CA ARG A 58 9.63 -8.99 -9.94
C ARG A 58 9.21 -9.37 -11.36
N LYS A 59 8.76 -10.60 -11.57
CA LYS A 59 8.27 -11.04 -12.89
C LYS A 59 7.02 -10.27 -13.33
N THR A 60 6.17 -9.91 -12.37
CA THR A 60 4.86 -9.33 -12.63
C THR A 60 4.93 -7.82 -12.87
N HIS A 61 5.78 -7.13 -12.10
CA HIS A 61 5.86 -5.67 -12.04
C HIS A 61 7.13 -5.11 -12.68
N GLY A 62 8.11 -5.96 -13.01
CA GLY A 62 9.40 -5.53 -13.57
C GLY A 62 10.30 -4.81 -12.56
N MET A 63 9.89 -4.72 -11.29
CA MET A 63 10.62 -4.03 -10.22
C MET A 63 11.20 -5.06 -9.25
N ASN A 64 12.41 -4.80 -8.75
CA ASN A 64 12.96 -5.58 -7.64
C ASN A 64 12.34 -5.07 -6.32
N PRO A 65 11.69 -5.93 -5.51
CA PRO A 65 11.13 -5.51 -4.24
C PRO A 65 12.13 -4.84 -3.28
N ALA A 66 13.43 -5.17 -3.39
CA ALA A 66 14.48 -4.56 -2.58
C ALA A 66 14.73 -3.07 -2.91
N ASP A 67 14.26 -2.59 -4.07
CA ASP A 67 14.42 -1.19 -4.48
C ASP A 67 13.25 -0.31 -3.98
N LEU A 68 12.25 -0.91 -3.33
CA LEU A 68 11.07 -0.25 -2.78
C LEU A 68 11.19 -0.16 -1.26
N ALA A 69 10.62 0.90 -0.67
CA ALA A 69 10.53 0.96 0.78
C ALA A 69 9.56 -0.13 1.27
N LEU A 70 9.99 -0.93 2.25
CA LEU A 70 9.23 -2.06 2.76
C LEU A 70 8.49 -1.68 4.05
N SER A 71 7.24 -2.11 4.18
CA SER A 71 6.54 -2.11 5.47
C SER A 71 6.46 -3.55 6.01
N HIS A 72 6.88 -3.71 7.26
CA HIS A 72 6.93 -5.01 7.94
C HIS A 72 5.56 -5.38 8.54
N THR A 73 5.04 -6.54 8.18
CA THR A 73 3.73 -7.04 8.64
C THR A 73 3.69 -8.58 8.65
N TYR A 74 2.53 -9.20 8.87
CA TYR A 74 2.34 -10.64 8.78
C TYR A 74 1.36 -10.99 7.66
N CYS A 75 1.65 -12.05 6.89
CA CYS A 75 0.62 -12.67 6.07
C CYS A 75 -0.39 -13.41 6.97
N PRO A 76 -1.64 -13.63 6.52
CA PRO A 76 -2.68 -14.27 7.33
C PRO A 76 -2.25 -15.61 7.94
N THR A 77 -1.48 -16.39 7.20
CA THR A 77 -0.97 -17.69 7.66
C THR A 77 0.04 -17.54 8.80
N CYS A 78 0.97 -16.60 8.68
CA CYS A 78 1.97 -16.36 9.72
C CYS A 78 1.37 -15.64 10.93
N PHE A 79 0.44 -14.71 10.72
CA PHE A 79 -0.27 -14.03 11.79
C PHE A 79 -0.97 -15.03 12.72
N ARG A 80 -1.74 -15.97 12.16
CA ARG A 80 -2.42 -16.99 12.96
C ARG A 80 -1.47 -17.86 13.79
N LYS A 81 -0.29 -18.20 13.24
CA LYS A 81 0.73 -18.95 13.98
C LYS A 81 1.27 -18.14 15.16
N VAL A 82 1.60 -16.87 14.92
CA VAL A 82 2.09 -15.99 15.99
C VAL A 82 1.02 -15.82 17.05
N GLU A 83 -0.24 -15.61 16.67
CA GLU A 83 -1.35 -15.49 17.61
C GLU A 83 -1.53 -16.76 18.47
N GLU A 84 -1.44 -17.94 17.85
CA GLU A 84 -1.51 -19.22 18.56
C GLU A 84 -0.34 -19.39 19.54
N THR A 85 0.89 -19.10 19.12
CA THR A 85 2.06 -19.13 20.01
C THR A 85 1.89 -18.19 21.19
N MET A 86 1.50 -16.94 20.94
CA MET A 86 1.28 -15.96 22.02
C MET A 86 0.22 -16.45 23.01
N ARG A 87 -0.87 -17.05 22.51
CA ARG A 87 -1.93 -17.61 23.36
C ARG A 87 -1.43 -18.75 24.25
N GLN A 88 -0.54 -19.61 23.76
CA GLN A 88 0.05 -20.67 24.58
C GLN A 88 1.02 -20.09 25.62
N ASP A 89 1.90 -19.18 25.21
CA ASP A 89 2.83 -18.50 26.11
C ASP A 89 2.12 -17.81 27.28
N PHE A 90 0.97 -17.15 27.03
CA PHE A 90 0.18 -16.55 28.10
C PHE A 90 -0.38 -17.59 29.06
N LYS A 91 -0.88 -18.74 28.57
CA LYS A 91 -1.40 -19.81 29.44
C LYS A 91 -0.32 -20.44 30.30
N GLU A 92 0.89 -20.60 29.77
CA GLU A 92 2.03 -21.16 30.52
C GLU A 92 2.57 -20.19 31.57
N ARG A 93 2.40 -18.88 31.35
CA ARG A 93 2.90 -17.82 32.24
C ARG A 93 1.92 -17.42 33.34
N GLU A 94 0.64 -17.72 33.21
CA GLU A 94 -0.33 -17.61 34.30
C GLU A 94 -0.05 -18.76 35.31
N PRO A 95 0.44 -18.47 36.53
CA PRO A 95 0.60 -19.51 37.54
C PRO A 95 -0.79 -20.07 37.88
N MET A 96 -0.96 -21.39 37.76
CA MET A 96 -2.13 -22.10 38.25
C MET A 96 -2.39 -21.73 39.72
N PRO A 97 -3.60 -21.25 40.10
CA PRO A 97 -3.98 -21.09 41.49
C PRO A 97 -4.19 -22.44 42.19
#